data_AF-M0P2K2-F1
#
_entry.id   AF-M0P2K2-F1
#
_cell.length_a   1.000
_cell.length_b   1.000
_cell.length_c   1.000
_cell.angle_alpha   90.00
_cell.angle_beta   90.00
_cell.angle_gamma   90.00
#
_symmetry.space_group_name_H-M   'P 1'
#
loop_
_entity.id
_entity.type
_entity.pdbx_description
1 polymer ?
#
loop_
_entity_poly.entity_id
_entity_poly.type
_entity_poly.pdbx_seq_one_letter_code
_entity_poly.pdbx_strand_id
1 'polypeptide(L)' 'MRLSTAFIAIGILLIVVPLPVPIPFVGLIGGTVVLLVGIGLRLLGG' A
#
# COMPACT_ATOMS: atom_id res chain seq x y z
N MET A 1 11.55 -13.59 16.28
CA MET A 1 10.31 -13.47 15.48
C MET A 1 10.69 -12.90 14.13
N ARG A 2 10.31 -13.55 13.03
CA ARG A 2 10.82 -13.25 11.69
C ARG A 2 10.28 -11.88 11.23
N LEU A 3 11.13 -11.08 10.59
CA LEU A 3 10.82 -9.75 10.05
C LEU A 3 9.51 -9.72 9.24
N SER A 4 9.21 -10.82 8.53
CA SER A 4 7.94 -11.03 7.82
C SER A 4 6.71 -10.95 8.71
N THR A 5 6.74 -11.51 9.93
CA THR A 5 5.64 -11.43 10.90
C THR A 5 5.41 -10.00 11.38
N ALA A 6 6.48 -9.22 11.56
CA ALA A 6 6.37 -7.81 11.95
C ALA A 6 5.74 -6.97 10.83
N PHE A 7 6.14 -7.17 9.58
CA PHE A 7 5.54 -6.47 8.44
C PHE A 7 4.07 -6.84 8.22
N ILE A 8 3.70 -8.10 8.40
CA ILE A 8 2.30 -8.54 8.32
C ILE A 8 1.48 -7.88 9.43
N ALA A 9 1.99 -7.85 10.66
CA ALA A 9 1.31 -7.20 11.78
C ALA A 9 1.12 -5.69 11.54
N ILE A 10 2.13 -5.00 11.00
CA ILE A 10 2.05 -3.57 10.66
C ILE A 10 1.02 -3.35 9.55
N GLY A 11 1.03 -4.18 8.50
CA GLY A 11 0.05 -4.09 7.41
C GLY A 11 -1.39 -4.25 7.92
N ILE A 12 -1.63 -5.23 8.79
CA ILE A 12 -2.95 -5.43 9.42
C ILE A 12 -3.33 -4.22 10.27
N LEU A 13 -2.40 -3.68 11.07
CA LEU A 13 -2.66 -2.55 11.96
C LEU A 13 -3.05 -1.29 11.16
N LEU A 14 -2.42 -1.05 10.00
CA LEU A 14 -2.75 0.07 9.12
C LEU A 14 -4.10 -0.07 8.39
N ILE A 15 -4.60 -1.31 8.20
CA ILE A 15 -5.91 -1.58 7.60
C ILE A 15 -7.02 -1.49 8.65
N VAL A 16 -6.77 -2.09 9.82
CA VAL A 16 -7.78 -2.31 10.86
C VAL A 16 -7.96 -1.08 11.75
N VAL A 17 -6.90 -0.30 12.01
CA VAL A 17 -7.02 0.92 12.78
C VAL A 17 -7.52 2.02 11.86
N PRO A 18 -8.80 2.43 11.96
CA PRO A 18 -9.27 3.58 11.21
C PRO A 18 -8.45 4.77 11.71
N LEU A 19 -7.65 5.35 10.81
CA LEU A 19 -7.04 6.63 11.15
C LEU A 19 -8.20 7.61 11.39
N PRO A 20 -8.23 8.29 12.55
CA PRO A 20 -9.29 9.25 12.88
C PRO A 20 -9.29 10.47 11.95
N VAL A 21 -8.32 10.53 11.04
CA VAL A 21 -8.17 11.55 10.02
C VAL A 21 -8.41 10.87 8.66
N PRO A 22 -9.38 11.34 7.85
CA PRO A 22 -9.36 11.01 6.43
C PRO A 22 -8.05 11.54 5.89
N ILE A 23 -7.05 10.67 5.68
CA ILE A 23 -5.79 11.11 5.09
C ILE A 23 -6.15 11.48 3.65
N PRO A 24 -6.19 12.78 3.30
CA PRO A 24 -6.79 13.22 2.03
C PRO A 24 -5.99 12.74 0.82
N PHE A 25 -4.81 12.17 1.07
CA PHE A 25 -3.87 11.70 0.06
C PHE A 25 -3.68 10.17 0.04
N VAL A 26 -4.32 9.37 0.90
CA VAL A 26 -4.14 7.89 0.84
C VAL A 26 -4.64 7.32 -0.49
N GLY A 27 -5.81 7.79 -0.97
CA GLY A 27 -6.30 7.42 -2.29
C GLY A 27 -5.39 7.91 -3.42
N LEU A 28 -4.83 9.12 -3.29
CA LEU A 28 -3.90 9.69 -4.26
C LEU A 28 -2.58 8.91 -4.33
N ILE A 29 -1.95 8.66 -3.17
CA ILE A 29 -0.69 7.94 -3.05
C ILE A 29 -0.89 6.49 -3.48
N GLY A 30 -1.93 5.82 -2.96
CA GLY A 30 -2.27 4.45 -3.35
C GLY A 30 -2.55 4.33 -4.85
N GLY A 31 -3.36 5.22 -5.41
CA GLY A 31 -3.67 5.25 -6.84
C GLY A 31 -2.44 5.50 -7.71
N THR A 32 -1.56 6.41 -7.30
CA THR A 32 -0.30 6.71 -8.00
C THR A 32 0.63 5.51 -7.99
N VAL A 33 0.78 4.83 -6.85
CA VAL A 33 1.58 3.60 -6.75
C VAL A 33 1.02 2.51 -7.65
N VAL A 34 -0.30 2.31 -7.66
CA VAL A 34 -0.95 1.31 -8.54
C VAL A 34 -0.73 1.65 -10.02
N LEU A 35 -0.83 2.92 -10.41
CA LEU A 35 -0.55 3.37 -11.78
C LEU A 35 0.91 3.11 -12.17
N LEU A 36 1.86 3.46 -11.31
CA LEU A 36 3.29 3.24 -11.57
C LEU A 36 3.63 1.75 -11.69
N VAL A 37 3.04 0.92 -10.83
CA VAL A 37 3.18 -0.54 -10.91
C VAL A 37 2.56 -1.06 -12.20
N GLY A 38 1.35 -0.63 -12.57
CA GLY A 38 0.70 -1.03 -13.81
C GLY A 38 1.49 -0.64 -15.07
N ILE A 39 2.06 0.57 -15.08
CA ILE A 39 2.96 1.02 -16.16
C ILE A 39 4.22 0.16 -16.19
N GLY A 40 4.85 -0.08 -15.04
CA GLY A 40 6.04 -0.93 -14.93
C GLY A 40 5.80 -2.35 -15.46
N LEU A 41 4.69 -2.97 -15.06
CA LEU A 41 4.29 -4.30 -15.52
C LEU A 41 4.04 -4.33 -17.04
N ARG A 42 3.37 -3.30 -17.57
CA ARG A 42 3.14 -3.16 -19.02
C ARG A 42 4.43 -2.98 -19.80
N LEU A 43 5.39 -2.22 -19.27
CA LEU A 43 6.71 -2.02 -19.91
C LEU A 43 7.58 -3.29 -19.84
N LEU A 44 7.38 -4.14 -18.83
CA LEU A 44 8.03 -5.45 -18.67
C LEU A 44 7.40 -6.55 -19.56
N GLY A 45 6.39 -6.23 -20.37
CA GLY A 45 5.77 -7.17 -21.31
C GLY A 45 4.58 -7.94 -20.75
N GLY A 46 3.93 -7.43 -19.71
CA GLY A 46 2.60 -7.87 -19.26
C GLY A 46 1.46 -7.42 -20.18
#